data_AF-A0A8D2J8A8-F1
#
_entry.id   AF-A0A8D2J8A8-F1
#
_cell.length_a   1.000
_cell.length_b   1.000
_cell.length_c   1.000
_cell.angle_alpha   90.00
_cell.angle_beta   90.00
_cell.angle_gamma   90.00
#
_symmetry.space_group_name_H-M   'P 1'
#
loop_
_entity.id
_entity.type
_entity.pdbx_description
1 polymer ?
#
loop_
_entity_poly.entity_id
_entity_poly.type
_entity_poly.pdbx_seq_one_letter_code
_entity_poly.pdbx_strand_id
1 'polypeptide(L)'
;GLAPPDEQRPPPAAAAAPAPARALALRGAPAPARRPPAAGGRLRLPGGVGTAKKALDKSSSEYRVRRERNNIAVRKSRDKAKQRNAETQQKVLELSSDNERLRKRVEQLSRELETLRGIFRQLPESSLVKAMGSCA
;
A
#
# COMPACT_ATOMS: atom_id res chain seq x y z
N GLY A 1 -23.53 16.17 60.99
CA GLY A 1 -24.00 16.82 59.77
C GLY A 1 -23.65 15.93 58.61
N LEU A 2 -24.67 15.38 57.96
CA LEU A 2 -24.59 14.37 56.90
C LEU A 2 -23.95 14.96 55.62
N ALA A 3 -22.95 14.26 55.07
CA ALA A 3 -22.39 14.54 53.75
C ALA A 3 -23.30 13.97 52.64
N PRO A 4 -23.45 14.62 51.48
CA PRO A 4 -24.15 14.04 50.34
C PRO A 4 -23.26 13.06 49.55
N PRO A 5 -23.86 12.14 48.77
CA PRO A 5 -23.28 10.84 48.42
C PRO A 5 -22.36 10.83 47.19
N ASP A 6 -21.41 9.90 47.22
CA ASP A 6 -20.56 9.49 46.10
C ASP A 6 -21.38 9.09 44.87
N GLU A 7 -21.32 9.93 43.83
CA GLU A 7 -21.85 9.59 42.51
C GLU A 7 -20.89 8.61 41.81
N GLN A 8 -21.23 7.32 41.92
CA GLN A 8 -20.59 6.21 41.24
C GLN A 8 -20.67 6.40 39.73
N ARG A 9 -19.57 6.86 39.11
CA ARG A 9 -19.38 6.77 37.66
C ARG A 9 -19.04 5.32 37.29
N PRO A 10 -19.74 4.69 36.33
CA PRO A 10 -19.38 3.36 35.86
C PRO A 10 -18.02 3.39 35.14
N PRO A 11 -17.21 2.32 35.21
CA PRO A 11 -15.93 2.25 34.52
C PRO A 11 -16.15 2.25 33.00
N PRO A 12 -15.26 2.87 32.20
CA PRO A 12 -15.34 2.73 30.75
C PRO A 12 -15.11 1.26 30.39
N ALA A 13 -16.11 0.67 29.75
CA ALA A 13 -16.03 -0.65 29.16
C ALA A 13 -14.74 -0.76 28.35
N ALA A 14 -13.92 -1.76 28.71
CA ALA A 14 -12.74 -2.14 27.95
C ALA A 14 -13.17 -2.51 26.54
N ALA A 15 -13.09 -1.55 25.62
CA ALA A 15 -13.16 -1.81 24.20
C ALA A 15 -11.90 -2.62 23.86
N ALA A 16 -12.08 -3.94 23.78
CA ALA A 16 -11.08 -4.86 23.28
C ALA A 16 -10.59 -4.37 21.91
N ALA A 17 -9.37 -3.85 21.89
CA ALA A 17 -8.69 -3.51 20.65
C ALA A 17 -8.53 -4.80 19.82
N PRO A 18 -8.85 -4.82 18.52
CA PRO A 18 -8.47 -5.94 17.69
C PRO A 18 -6.94 -5.96 17.60
N ALA A 19 -6.34 -7.09 18.00
CA ALA A 19 -4.92 -7.35 17.85
C ALA A 19 -4.49 -7.11 16.38
N PRO A 20 -3.28 -6.55 16.13
CA PRO A 20 -2.82 -6.40 14.76
C PRO A 20 -2.57 -7.79 14.17
N ALA A 21 -3.38 -8.16 13.17
CA ALA A 21 -3.12 -9.31 12.33
C ALA A 21 -1.67 -9.21 11.82
N ARG A 22 -0.85 -10.21 12.17
CA ARG A 22 0.54 -10.33 11.69
C ARG A 22 0.51 -10.38 10.17
N ALA A 23 0.77 -9.26 9.52
CA ALA A 23 0.98 -9.22 8.09
C ALA A 23 2.18 -10.12 7.75
N LEU A 24 1.93 -11.22 7.03
CA LEU A 24 3.01 -11.96 6.38
C LEU A 24 3.72 -10.99 5.43
N ALA A 25 4.93 -10.59 5.81
CA ALA A 25 5.80 -9.78 4.98
C ALA A 25 6.26 -10.62 3.78
N LEU A 26 5.52 -10.55 2.68
CA LEU A 26 6.04 -10.93 1.36
C LEU A 26 7.21 -10.00 1.05
N ARG A 27 8.42 -10.54 1.20
CA ARG A 27 9.68 -9.91 0.83
C ARG A 27 9.63 -9.58 -0.68
N GLY A 28 9.54 -8.30 -1.03
CA GLY A 28 9.61 -7.91 -2.45
C GLY A 28 9.19 -6.50 -2.84
N ALA A 29 9.12 -5.53 -1.92
CA ALA A 29 8.97 -4.13 -2.30
C ALA A 29 10.31 -3.40 -2.16
N PRO A 30 10.81 -2.67 -3.18
CA PRO A 30 12.03 -1.88 -3.04
C PRO A 30 11.75 -0.74 -2.03
N ALA A 31 12.34 -0.84 -0.85
CA ALA A 31 12.36 0.26 0.10
C ALA A 31 12.99 1.49 -0.57
N PRO A 32 12.44 2.72 -0.41
CA PRO A 32 13.14 3.90 -0.88
C PRO A 32 14.45 4.01 -0.11
N ALA A 33 15.57 3.92 -0.83
CA ALA A 33 16.92 4.01 -0.28
C ALA A 33 17.07 5.26 0.60
N ARG A 34 17.08 5.09 1.92
CA ARG A 34 17.56 6.11 2.85
C ARG A 34 19.07 6.22 2.64
N ARG A 35 19.51 7.13 1.77
CA ARG A 35 20.92 7.54 1.68
C ARG A 35 21.33 8.15 3.02
N PRO A 36 22.49 7.80 3.60
CA PRO A 36 23.06 8.57 4.69
C PRO A 36 23.45 9.97 4.17
N PRO A 37 23.31 11.05 4.96
CA PRO A 37 23.80 12.35 4.53
C PRO A 37 25.32 12.33 4.57
N ALA A 38 25.95 12.24 3.40
CA ALA A 38 27.35 12.56 3.24
C ALA A 38 27.55 14.06 3.54
N ALA A 39 28.50 14.36 4.40
CA ALA A 39 28.96 15.72 4.67
C ALA A 39 29.52 16.35 3.37
N GLY A 40 29.11 17.58 3.07
CA GLY A 40 29.75 18.38 2.02
C GLY A 40 28.84 19.43 1.39
N GLY A 41 29.14 20.71 1.62
CA GLY A 41 28.71 21.82 0.77
C GLY A 41 27.41 22.53 1.14
N ARG A 42 27.42 23.35 2.20
CA ARG A 42 26.44 24.43 2.37
C ARG A 42 26.71 25.53 1.33
N LEU A 43 25.91 25.62 0.27
CA LEU A 43 25.64 26.95 -0.31
C LEU A 43 24.64 27.63 0.64
N ARG A 44 25.21 28.43 1.53
CA ARG A 44 24.53 29.24 2.53
C ARG A 44 23.82 30.39 1.81
N LEU A 45 22.50 30.27 1.58
CA LEU A 45 21.68 31.45 1.28
C LEU A 45 21.77 32.44 2.46
N PRO A 46 21.89 33.75 2.21
CA PRO A 46 21.89 34.74 3.28
C PRO A 46 20.47 34.83 3.84
N GLY A 47 20.23 34.20 4.99
CA GLY A 47 18.94 34.26 5.69
C GLY A 47 18.59 33.03 6.52
N GLY A 48 19.25 31.89 6.30
CA GLY A 48 18.98 30.66 7.04
C GLY A 48 19.87 30.49 8.28
N VAL A 49 19.54 31.15 9.39
CA VAL A 49 20.14 30.83 10.71
C VAL A 49 19.59 29.48 11.17
N GLY A 50 20.26 28.42 10.72
CA GLY A 50 20.08 27.08 11.24
C GLY A 50 20.94 26.86 12.47
N THR A 51 20.27 26.43 13.54
CA THR A 51 20.79 25.57 14.62
C THR A 51 21.82 26.15 15.59
N ALA A 52 21.34 27.03 16.47
CA ALA A 52 21.69 26.95 17.89
C ALA A 52 20.38 27.03 18.67
N LYS A 53 20.30 26.38 19.83
CA LYS A 53 19.15 26.33 20.75
C LYS A 53 18.80 27.70 21.34
N LYS A 54 18.69 28.76 20.54
CA LYS A 54 18.09 30.03 20.94
C LYS A 54 16.61 29.73 21.10
N ALA A 55 16.11 29.90 22.32
CA ALA A 55 14.68 29.83 22.62
C ALA A 55 13.96 30.68 21.58
N LEU A 56 13.32 30.03 20.60
CA LEU A 56 12.50 30.72 19.62
C LEU A 56 11.38 31.38 20.41
N ASP A 57 11.33 32.70 20.33
CA ASP A 57 10.23 33.50 20.85
C ASP A 57 8.95 33.11 20.10
N LYS A 58 7.98 32.54 20.84
CA LYS A 58 6.72 32.00 20.27
C LYS A 58 5.81 33.12 19.76
N SER A 59 5.97 34.35 20.25
CA SER A 59 5.19 35.52 19.82
C SER A 59 5.72 36.15 18.54
N SER A 60 6.94 35.80 18.10
CA SER A 60 7.54 36.40 16.91
C SER A 60 6.74 36.10 15.64
N SER A 61 6.56 37.11 14.80
CA SER A 61 5.95 37.00 13.47
C SER A 61 6.63 35.91 12.60
N GLU A 62 7.96 35.82 12.67
CA GLU A 62 8.73 34.82 11.93
C GLU A 62 8.37 33.38 12.36
N TYR A 63 8.23 33.14 13.67
CA TYR A 63 7.81 31.85 14.20
C TYR A 63 6.41 31.49 13.69
N ARG A 64 5.45 32.44 13.74
CA ARG A 64 4.08 32.22 13.26
C ARG A 64 4.04 31.80 11.79
N VAL A 65 4.75 32.52 10.92
CA VAL A 65 4.82 32.21 9.48
C VAL A 65 5.43 30.82 9.25
N ARG A 66 6.52 30.45 9.95
CA ARG A 66 7.09 29.10 9.82
C ARG A 66 6.12 28.01 10.28
N ARG A 67 5.41 28.23 11.39
CA ARG A 67 4.44 27.26 11.92
C ARG A 67 3.27 27.09 10.97
N GLU A 68 2.77 28.18 10.40
CA GLU A 68 1.70 28.15 9.42
C GLU A 68 2.11 27.36 8.17
N ARG A 69 3.29 27.63 7.61
CA ARG A 69 3.87 26.86 6.50
C ARG A 69 4.01 25.38 6.83
N ASN A 70 4.50 25.04 8.03
CA ASN A 70 4.63 23.65 8.46
C ASN A 70 3.26 22.98 8.60
N ASN A 71 2.26 23.66 9.17
CA ASN A 71 0.91 23.13 9.29
C ASN A 71 0.31 22.81 7.91
N ILE A 72 0.53 23.68 6.92
CA ILE A 72 0.12 23.43 5.53
C ILE A 72 0.85 22.20 4.97
N ALA A 73 2.17 22.12 5.14
CA ALA A 73 2.97 20.99 4.68
C ALA A 73 2.53 19.66 5.30
N VAL A 74 2.23 19.67 6.61
CA VAL A 74 1.75 18.48 7.33
C VAL A 74 0.41 18.04 6.76
N ARG A 75 -0.57 18.94 6.59
CA ARG A 75 -1.86 18.61 5.97
C ARG A 75 -1.66 17.98 4.59
N LYS A 76 -0.90 18.65 3.72
CA LYS A 76 -0.57 18.15 2.38
C LYS A 76 0.09 16.76 2.40
N SER A 77 1.02 16.53 3.33
CA SER A 77 1.69 15.23 3.46
C SER A 77 0.74 14.11 3.90
N ARG A 78 -0.19 14.43 4.81
CA ARG A 78 -1.21 13.49 5.28
C ARG A 78 -2.19 13.14 4.19
N ASP A 79 -2.68 14.14 3.44
CA ASP A 79 -3.63 13.91 2.36
C ASP A 79 -2.99 13.09 1.24
N LYS A 80 -1.72 13.37 0.89
CA LYS A 80 -0.96 12.54 -0.04
C LYS A 80 -0.78 11.09 0.46
N ALA A 81 -0.57 10.89 1.76
CA ALA A 81 -0.47 9.55 2.32
C ALA A 81 -1.81 8.80 2.26
N LYS A 82 -2.92 9.48 2.61
CA LYS A 82 -4.27 8.92 2.47
C LYS A 82 -4.58 8.54 1.03
N GLN A 83 -4.29 9.44 0.09
CA GLN A 83 -4.49 9.20 -1.34
C GLN A 83 -3.70 7.97 -1.83
N ARG A 84 -2.41 7.87 -1.49
CA ARG A 84 -1.60 6.69 -1.85
C ARG A 84 -2.16 5.39 -1.27
N ASN A 85 -2.67 5.43 -0.04
CA ASN A 85 -3.27 4.25 0.58
C ASN A 85 -4.55 3.84 -0.14
N ALA A 86 -5.41 4.79 -0.50
CA ALA A 86 -6.62 4.54 -1.28
C ALA A 86 -6.30 3.98 -2.68
N GLU A 87 -5.33 4.57 -3.38
CA GLU A 87 -4.85 4.07 -4.68
C GLU A 87 -4.30 2.64 -4.57
N THR A 88 -3.58 2.35 -3.49
CA THR A 88 -3.05 0.99 -3.25
C THR A 88 -4.20 -0.01 -3.03
N GLN A 89 -5.21 0.35 -2.23
CA GLN A 89 -6.39 -0.49 -2.02
C GLN A 89 -7.13 -0.73 -3.34
N GLN A 90 -7.32 0.31 -4.15
CA GLN A 90 -7.92 0.19 -5.47
C GLN A 90 -7.12 -0.75 -6.38
N LYS A 91 -5.79 -0.62 -6.39
CA LYS A 91 -4.93 -1.47 -7.21
C LYS A 91 -5.00 -2.94 -6.80
N VAL A 92 -5.13 -3.24 -5.50
CA VAL A 92 -5.34 -4.62 -5.03
C VAL A 92 -6.63 -5.20 -5.58
N LEU A 93 -7.72 -4.44 -5.59
CA LEU A 93 -9.00 -4.89 -6.16
C LEU A 93 -8.89 -5.15 -7.66
N GLU A 94 -8.31 -4.21 -8.41
CA GLU A 94 -8.07 -4.35 -9.85
C GLU A 94 -7.26 -5.62 -10.15
N LEU A 95 -6.11 -5.78 -9.48
CA LEU A 95 -5.24 -6.93 -9.70
C LEU A 95 -5.91 -8.25 -9.31
N SER A 96 -6.76 -8.25 -8.28
CA SER A 96 -7.51 -9.44 -7.88
C SER A 96 -8.51 -9.86 -8.95
N SER A 97 -9.29 -8.90 -9.47
CA SER A 97 -10.23 -9.11 -10.58
C SER A 97 -9.51 -9.60 -11.84
N ASP A 98 -8.40 -8.97 -12.21
CA ASP A 98 -7.60 -9.40 -13.36
C ASP A 98 -7.01 -10.80 -13.16
N ASN A 99 -6.57 -11.14 -11.94
CA ASN A 99 -6.04 -12.47 -11.65
C ASN A 99 -7.13 -13.54 -11.81
N GLU A 100 -8.34 -13.29 -11.31
CA GLU A 100 -9.47 -14.20 -11.49
C GLU A 100 -9.85 -14.38 -12.97
N ARG A 101 -9.88 -13.28 -13.73
CA ARG A 101 -10.14 -13.32 -15.18
C ARG A 101 -9.09 -14.16 -15.91
N LEU A 102 -7.81 -13.98 -15.58
CA LEU A 102 -6.72 -14.76 -16.16
C LEU A 102 -6.79 -16.24 -15.78
N ARG A 103 -7.09 -16.55 -14.51
CA ARG A 103 -7.30 -17.94 -14.06
C ARG A 103 -8.41 -18.63 -14.85
N LYS A 104 -9.56 -17.97 -15.03
CA LYS A 104 -10.65 -18.49 -15.88
C LYS A 104 -10.21 -18.74 -17.31
N ARG A 105 -9.40 -17.85 -17.89
CA ARG A 105 -8.89 -18.03 -19.25
C ARG A 105 -7.92 -19.21 -19.35
N VAL A 106 -7.05 -19.38 -18.36
CA VAL A 106 -6.15 -20.55 -18.28
C VAL A 106 -6.96 -21.83 -18.16
N GLU A 107 -7.92 -21.89 -17.24
CA GLU A 107 -8.79 -23.06 -17.07
C GLU A 107 -9.55 -23.41 -18.35
N GLN A 108 -10.11 -22.43 -19.05
CA GLN A 108 -10.79 -22.63 -20.32
C GLN A 108 -9.85 -23.26 -21.36
N LEU A 109 -8.69 -22.63 -21.59
CA LEU A 109 -7.72 -23.14 -22.56
C LEU A 109 -7.22 -24.54 -22.19
N SER A 110 -7.03 -24.82 -20.90
CA SER A 110 -6.67 -26.16 -20.43
C SER A 110 -7.75 -27.21 -20.76
N ARG A 111 -9.04 -26.87 -20.60
CA ARG A 111 -10.15 -27.76 -20.97
C ARG A 111 -10.23 -27.97 -22.48
N GLU A 112 -10.04 -26.92 -23.26
CA GLU A 112 -10.01 -26.99 -24.74
C GLU A 112 -8.87 -27.92 -25.20
N LEU A 113 -7.67 -27.77 -24.62
CA LEU A 113 -6.54 -28.65 -24.91
C LEU A 113 -6.78 -30.09 -24.47
N GLU A 114 -7.37 -30.34 -23.30
CA GLU A 114 -7.67 -31.71 -22.86
C GLU A 114 -8.72 -32.37 -23.75
N THR A 115 -9.72 -31.60 -24.18
CA THR A 115 -10.73 -32.07 -25.15
C THR A 115 -10.05 -32.48 -26.46
N LEU A 116 -9.20 -31.62 -27.02
CA LEU A 116 -8.45 -31.93 -28.24
C LEU A 116 -7.57 -33.17 -28.05
N ARG A 117 -6.81 -33.26 -26.96
CA ARG A 117 -5.99 -34.44 -26.64
C ARG A 117 -6.83 -35.70 -26.51
N GLY A 118 -8.01 -35.61 -25.89
CA GLY A 118 -8.96 -36.71 -25.77
C GLY A 118 -9.42 -37.22 -27.13
N ILE A 119 -9.77 -36.31 -28.04
CA ILE A 119 -10.15 -36.65 -29.42
C ILE A 119 -8.99 -37.36 -30.13
N PHE A 120 -7.77 -36.81 -30.06
CA PHE A 120 -6.59 -37.41 -30.68
C PHE A 120 -6.28 -38.82 -30.14
N ARG A 121 -6.49 -39.08 -28.84
CA ARG A 121 -6.28 -40.41 -28.25
C ARG A 121 -7.31 -41.46 -28.70
N GLN A 122 -8.50 -41.04 -29.11
CA GLN A 122 -9.58 -41.94 -29.55
C GLN A 122 -9.51 -42.26 -31.05
N LEU A 123 -8.77 -41.47 -31.82
CA LEU A 123 -8.62 -41.68 -33.26
C LEU A 123 -7.60 -42.80 -33.55
N PRO A 124 -7.90 -43.74 -34.46
CA PRO A 124 -6.93 -44.74 -34.87
C PRO A 124 -5.74 -44.09 -35.59
N GLU A 125 -4.54 -44.61 -35.35
CA GLU A 125 -3.25 -44.13 -35.90
C GLU A 125 -3.30 -43.85 -37.42
N SER A 126 -4.08 -44.64 -38.18
CA SER A 126 -4.25 -44.49 -39.63
C SER A 126 -5.01 -43.23 -40.07
N SER A 127 -5.94 -42.72 -39.25
CA SER A 127 -6.67 -41.46 -39.53
C SER A 127 -5.90 -40.22 -39.10
N LEU A 128 -5.07 -40.33 -38.06
CA LEU A 128 -4.27 -39.22 -37.54
C LEU A 128 -3.21 -38.74 -38.54
N VAL A 129 -2.47 -39.69 -39.13
CA VAL A 129 -1.44 -39.39 -40.14
C VAL A 129 -2.05 -38.70 -41.37
N LYS A 130 -3.29 -39.04 -41.74
CA LYS A 130 -3.99 -38.46 -42.89
C LYS A 130 -4.54 -37.05 -42.62
N ALA A 131 -5.01 -36.79 -41.41
CA ALA A 131 -5.47 -35.46 -41.00
C ALA A 131 -4.31 -34.46 -40.86
N MET A 132 -3.19 -34.88 -40.26
CA MET A 132 -1.98 -34.06 -40.10
C MET A 132 -1.24 -33.82 -41.44
N GLY A 133 -1.29 -34.79 -42.37
CA GLY A 133 -0.66 -34.67 -43.69
C GLY A 133 -1.43 -33.79 -44.69
N SER A 134 -2.66 -33.38 -44.39
CA SER A 134 -3.47 -32.51 -45.25
C SER A 134 -3.33 -31.01 -44.92
N CYS A 135 -2.55 -30.67 -43.90
CA CYS A 135 -2.16 -29.30 -43.56
C CYS A 135 -0.77 -29.00 -44.16
N ALA A 136 -0.69 -28.94 -45.50
CA ALA A 136 0.47 -28.46 -46.24
C ALA A 136 0.01 -27.57 -47.40
#